data_AF-A0A6V8QKU2-F1
#
_entry.id   AF-A0A6V8QKU2-F1
#
_cell.length_a   1.000
_cell.length_b   1.000
_cell.length_c   1.000
_cell.angle_alpha   90.00
_cell.angle_beta   90.00
_cell.angle_gamma   90.00
#
_symmetry.space_group_name_H-M   'P 1'
#
loop_
_entity.id
_entity.type
_entity.pdbx_description
1 polymer ?
#
loop_
_entity_poly.entity_id
_entity_poly.type
_entity_poly.pdbx_seq_one_letter_code
_entity_poly.pdbx_strand_id
1 'polypeptide(L)'
;MAYSTRHRAFHLFPCLPAELRLQIWRETLPDLDGVTLHGYKKGCWDLRDPLSGESEGESSALGRADKILDFRHERLDDVYIDMPIVFVNREARGTALSWARAQGIKMDFNTDKGCHVFVLPFNPWQDALFINSHKLEEFCIEPADRLAGLQLRGQSAYSNPEITQVALPHTALTSEMAVFYDLIHWFPRLQVVYIIVDIEIGPTLPKFSSTEERARHKERMKHQRWKTSQTQGHSYVWDNKDRKFVRHIGTPIGFRSMYREIEDYLAVGIAKAFAKRDVERFEIRPVLMVL
;
A
#
# COMPACT_ATOMS: atom_id res chain seq x y z
N MET A 1 -46.24 18.93 -19.16
CA MET A 1 -46.56 17.87 -18.19
C MET A 1 -45.30 17.53 -17.43
N ALA A 2 -45.18 17.94 -16.17
CA ALA A 2 -44.01 17.68 -15.33
C ALA A 2 -44.23 16.39 -14.54
N TYR A 3 -43.38 15.39 -14.76
CA TYR A 3 -43.39 14.17 -13.97
C TYR A 3 -42.82 14.48 -12.59
N SER A 4 -43.67 14.44 -11.56
CA SER A 4 -43.27 14.47 -10.16
C SER A 4 -42.68 13.10 -9.81
N THR A 5 -41.36 13.00 -9.77
CA THR A 5 -40.64 11.88 -9.17
C THR A 5 -40.85 11.92 -7.66
N ARG A 6 -41.88 11.20 -7.17
CA ARG A 6 -42.03 10.93 -5.73
C ARG A 6 -40.83 10.10 -5.28
N HIS A 7 -39.89 10.72 -4.56
CA HIS A 7 -38.88 10.01 -3.79
C HIS A 7 -39.60 9.05 -2.82
N ARG A 8 -39.44 7.74 -3.04
CA ARG A 8 -39.89 6.71 -2.08
C ARG A 8 -38.94 6.75 -0.89
N ALA A 9 -39.25 7.55 0.11
CA ALA A 9 -38.57 7.45 1.39
C ALA A 9 -38.95 6.10 2.03
N PHE A 10 -37.97 5.38 2.56
CA PHE A 10 -38.19 4.10 3.22
C PHE A 10 -38.81 4.37 4.62
N HIS A 11 -40.12 4.58 4.65
CA HIS A 11 -40.85 5.04 5.84
C HIS A 11 -40.87 4.04 7.01
N LEU A 12 -40.48 2.79 6.79
CA LEU A 12 -40.53 1.72 7.78
C LEU A 12 -39.25 1.61 8.62
N PHE A 13 -38.13 2.20 8.18
CA PHE A 13 -36.86 2.10 8.91
C PHE A 13 -36.96 2.64 10.35
N PRO A 14 -37.58 3.82 10.60
CA PRO A 14 -37.75 4.32 11.97
C PRO A 14 -38.62 3.45 12.87
N CYS A 15 -39.45 2.57 12.30
CA CYS A 15 -40.32 1.67 13.06
C CYS A 15 -39.59 0.42 13.58
N LEU A 16 -38.35 0.19 13.15
CA LEU A 16 -37.53 -0.91 13.65
C LEU A 16 -37.05 -0.63 15.10
N PRO A 17 -36.96 -1.67 15.94
CA PRO A 17 -36.25 -1.60 17.22
C PRO A 17 -34.85 -0.96 17.06
N ALA A 18 -34.42 -0.25 18.10
CA ALA A 18 -33.16 0.50 18.06
C ALA A 18 -31.94 -0.40 17.76
N GLU A 19 -31.96 -1.61 18.30
CA GLU A 19 -30.92 -2.63 18.11
C GLU A 19 -30.78 -2.99 16.62
N LEU A 20 -31.90 -3.21 15.93
CA LEU A 20 -31.90 -3.54 14.50
C LEU A 20 -31.46 -2.35 13.65
N ARG A 21 -31.87 -1.12 14.00
CA ARG A 21 -31.44 0.09 13.28
C ARG A 21 -29.93 0.30 13.42
N LEU A 22 -29.38 0.15 14.62
CA LEU A 22 -27.94 0.24 14.88
C LEU A 22 -27.17 -0.88 14.18
N GLN A 23 -27.70 -2.10 14.16
CA GLN A 23 -27.09 -3.19 13.42
C GLN A 23 -27.05 -2.88 11.92
N ILE A 24 -28.15 -2.44 11.32
CA ILE A 24 -28.18 -2.03 9.91
C ILE A 24 -27.14 -0.94 9.64
N TRP A 25 -27.05 0.07 10.50
CA TRP A 25 -26.03 1.12 10.32
C TRP A 25 -24.61 0.56 10.38
N ARG A 26 -24.32 -0.37 11.27
CA ARG A 26 -22.99 -1.00 11.36
C ARG A 26 -22.66 -1.83 10.13
N GLU A 27 -23.62 -2.62 9.64
CA GLU A 27 -23.46 -3.45 8.44
C GLU A 27 -23.33 -2.62 7.15
N THR A 28 -23.81 -1.38 7.15
CA THR A 28 -23.63 -0.44 6.02
C THR A 28 -22.31 0.32 6.06
N LEU A 29 -21.49 0.15 7.11
CA LEU A 29 -20.19 0.82 7.19
C LEU A 29 -19.21 0.20 6.18
N PRO A 30 -18.26 1.01 5.67
CA PRO A 30 -17.29 0.49 4.71
C PRO A 30 -16.43 -0.60 5.36
N ASP A 31 -16.34 -1.77 4.74
CA ASP A 31 -15.43 -2.82 5.19
C ASP A 31 -13.96 -2.36 5.01
N LEU A 32 -13.14 -2.49 6.05
CA LEU A 32 -11.71 -2.14 6.08
C LEU A 32 -10.78 -3.36 6.12
N ASP A 33 -11.31 -4.58 6.13
CA ASP A 33 -10.51 -5.80 6.18
C ASP A 33 -9.62 -5.94 4.93
N GLY A 34 -8.29 -6.04 5.12
CA GLY A 34 -7.33 -6.20 4.02
C GLY A 34 -6.12 -5.30 4.15
N VAL A 35 -5.33 -5.23 3.08
CA VAL A 35 -4.17 -4.33 2.97
C VAL A 35 -4.58 -3.12 2.14
N THR A 36 -4.43 -1.90 2.69
CA THR A 36 -4.65 -0.67 1.91
C THR A 36 -3.40 -0.35 1.10
N LEU A 37 -3.59 0.11 -0.13
CA LEU A 37 -2.50 0.49 -1.02
C LEU A 37 -2.37 2.00 -1.09
N HIS A 38 -1.18 2.52 -0.76
CA HIS A 38 -0.85 3.93 -0.90
C HIS A 38 0.16 4.13 -2.02
N GLY A 39 -0.17 4.98 -2.99
CA GLY A 39 0.71 5.24 -4.12
C GLY A 39 2.04 5.89 -3.70
N TYR A 40 3.14 5.36 -4.22
CA TYR A 40 4.46 5.97 -4.06
C TYR A 40 4.47 7.41 -4.59
N LYS A 41 5.15 8.28 -3.84
CA LYS A 41 5.29 9.70 -4.10
C LYS A 41 6.73 10.11 -3.82
N LYS A 42 7.38 10.73 -4.81
CA LYS A 42 8.71 11.32 -4.67
C LYS A 42 8.71 12.41 -3.60
N GLY A 43 9.82 12.54 -2.87
CA GLY A 43 9.99 13.53 -1.80
C GLY A 43 9.68 13.01 -0.39
N CYS A 44 9.39 11.71 -0.26
CA CYS A 44 9.20 11.07 1.03
C CYS A 44 10.52 10.67 1.70
N TRP A 45 11.61 10.55 0.96
CA TRP A 45 12.93 10.27 1.53
C TRP A 45 13.52 11.51 2.21
N ASP A 46 14.00 11.35 3.44
CA ASP A 46 14.62 12.41 4.23
C ASP A 46 15.81 11.90 5.06
N LEU A 47 16.77 12.78 5.36
CA LEU A 47 17.86 12.47 6.28
C LEU A 47 17.54 12.99 7.68
N ARG A 48 17.69 12.13 8.68
CA ARG A 48 17.61 12.53 10.09
C ARG A 48 18.85 12.12 10.86
N ASP A 49 19.13 12.85 11.92
CA ASP A 49 20.12 12.45 12.92
C ASP A 49 19.60 11.24 13.72
N PRO A 50 20.45 10.25 14.04
CA PRO A 50 20.09 9.17 14.95
C PRO A 50 19.70 9.75 16.32
N LEU A 51 18.58 9.30 16.88
CA LEU A 51 18.23 9.66 18.25
C LEU A 51 19.20 8.98 19.22
N SER A 52 19.45 9.60 20.37
CA SER A 52 20.27 9.04 21.44
C SER A 52 19.65 7.72 21.93
N GLY A 53 20.25 6.60 21.55
CA GLY A 53 19.79 5.23 21.87
C GLY A 53 19.50 4.34 20.65
N GLU A 54 19.20 4.92 19.49
CA GLU A 54 18.95 4.16 18.24
C GLU A 54 20.23 3.54 17.66
N SER A 55 21.39 4.05 18.06
CA SER A 55 22.70 3.53 17.62
C SER A 55 23.18 2.31 18.43
N GLU A 56 22.49 1.92 19.51
CA GLU A 56 22.92 0.83 20.40
C GLU A 56 22.18 -0.50 20.15
N GLY A 57 21.00 -0.46 19.52
CA GLY A 57 20.21 -1.64 19.16
C GLY A 57 20.26 -1.93 17.66
N GLU A 58 20.66 -3.14 17.30
CA GLU A 58 20.43 -3.79 15.99
C GLU A 58 21.45 -3.61 14.85
N SER A 59 22.51 -2.80 15.01
CA SER A 59 23.63 -2.84 14.05
C SER A 59 24.99 -2.70 14.71
N SER A 60 25.47 -3.78 15.31
CA SER A 60 26.91 -3.93 15.61
C SER A 60 27.75 -4.23 14.34
N ALA A 61 27.13 -4.37 13.16
CA ALA A 61 27.79 -4.77 11.91
C ALA A 61 28.03 -3.62 10.92
N LEU A 62 27.12 -2.64 10.82
CA LEU A 62 27.43 -1.32 10.28
C LEU A 62 27.81 -0.45 11.47
N GLY A 63 29.07 -0.02 11.56
CA GLY A 63 29.50 0.94 12.58
C GLY A 63 28.56 2.15 12.68
N ARG A 64 28.59 2.82 13.83
CA ARG A 64 27.78 4.00 14.17
C ARG A 64 27.63 4.94 12.96
N ALA A 65 26.50 4.84 12.27
CA ALA A 65 26.25 5.65 11.10
C ALA A 65 25.94 7.08 11.52
N ASP A 66 26.44 8.05 10.76
CA ASP A 66 26.29 9.47 11.11
C ASP A 66 24.86 9.98 10.85
N LYS A 67 24.14 9.35 9.90
CA LYS A 67 22.80 9.74 9.47
C LYS A 67 21.90 8.53 9.21
N ILE A 68 20.60 8.75 9.33
CA ILE A 68 19.56 7.78 8.94
C ILE A 68 18.83 8.35 7.73
N LEU A 69 18.77 7.56 6.65
CA LEU A 69 17.92 7.82 5.49
C LEU A 69 16.57 7.12 5.72
N ASP A 70 15.55 7.92 5.96
CA ASP A 70 14.23 7.46 6.36
C ASP A 70 13.18 7.77 5.30
N PHE A 71 12.14 6.94 5.21
CA PHE A 71 11.00 7.18 4.33
C PHE A 71 9.87 7.75 5.18
N ARG A 72 9.65 9.06 5.08
CA ARG A 72 8.59 9.82 5.76
C ARG A 72 7.23 9.49 5.15
N HIS A 73 6.68 8.33 5.54
CA HIS A 73 5.39 7.85 5.06
C HIS A 73 4.23 8.80 5.40
N GLU A 74 4.40 9.73 6.35
CA GLU A 74 3.41 10.77 6.67
C GLU A 74 3.28 11.83 5.58
N ARG A 75 4.20 11.84 4.60
CA ARG A 75 4.14 12.72 3.41
C ARG A 75 3.42 12.08 2.21
N LEU A 76 3.06 10.79 2.33
CA LEU A 76 2.25 10.12 1.32
C LEU A 76 0.87 10.78 1.23
N ASP A 77 0.23 10.63 0.08
CA ASP A 77 -1.13 11.10 -0.07
C ASP A 77 -2.08 10.16 0.71
N ASP A 78 -3.00 10.74 1.47
CA ASP A 78 -3.99 9.96 2.21
C ASP A 78 -5.03 9.32 1.28
N VAL A 79 -5.56 8.17 1.71
CA VAL A 79 -6.63 7.48 1.00
C VAL A 79 -7.98 8.04 1.44
N TYR A 80 -8.79 8.49 0.49
CA TYR A 80 -10.13 8.98 0.77
C TYR A 80 -11.12 7.85 1.00
N ILE A 81 -11.96 8.01 2.02
CA ILE A 81 -13.04 7.10 2.37
C ILE A 81 -14.37 7.77 2.08
N ASP A 82 -15.18 7.13 1.24
CA ASP A 82 -16.57 7.55 1.10
C ASP A 82 -17.38 7.04 2.31
N MET A 83 -18.00 7.98 3.01
CA MET A 83 -18.86 7.71 4.17
C MET A 83 -20.19 8.46 4.04
N PRO A 84 -21.02 8.11 3.04
CA PRO A 84 -22.29 8.80 2.81
C PRO A 84 -23.24 8.66 4.00
N ILE A 85 -23.11 7.58 4.77
CA ILE A 85 -23.87 7.28 5.99
C ILE A 85 -23.80 8.42 7.04
N VAL A 86 -22.72 9.20 7.06
CA VAL A 86 -22.54 10.35 7.97
C VAL A 86 -23.58 11.45 7.77
N PHE A 87 -24.20 11.50 6.59
CA PHE A 87 -25.13 12.54 6.17
C PHE A 87 -26.60 12.10 6.15
N VAL A 88 -26.90 10.85 6.55
CA VAL A 88 -28.27 10.29 6.48
C VAL A 88 -29.16 10.84 7.59
N ASN A 89 -28.79 10.63 8.86
CA ASN A 89 -29.50 11.14 10.04
C ASN A 89 -28.56 11.15 11.26
N ARG A 90 -29.06 11.62 12.42
CA ARG A 90 -28.26 11.75 13.65
C ARG A 90 -27.73 10.41 14.19
N GLU A 91 -28.50 9.33 14.07
CA GLU A 91 -28.10 8.00 14.55
C GLU A 91 -27.05 7.36 13.66
N ALA A 92 -27.26 7.41 12.34
CA ALA A 92 -26.31 6.98 11.33
C ALA A 92 -24.97 7.75 11.47
N ARG A 93 -25.06 9.07 11.63
CA ARG A 93 -23.89 9.94 11.89
C ARG A 93 -23.13 9.54 13.14
N GLY A 94 -23.83 9.31 14.26
CA GLY A 94 -23.20 8.90 15.51
C GLY A 94 -22.47 7.57 15.37
N THR A 95 -23.11 6.59 14.73
CA THR A 95 -22.54 5.26 14.47
C THR A 95 -21.30 5.35 13.59
N ALA A 96 -21.40 6.06 12.47
CA ALA A 96 -20.31 6.20 11.50
C ALA A 96 -19.10 6.95 12.06
N LEU A 97 -19.31 8.07 12.77
CA LEU A 97 -18.21 8.83 13.37
C LEU A 97 -17.56 8.08 14.55
N SER A 98 -18.31 7.24 15.25
CA SER A 98 -17.73 6.37 16.29
C SER A 98 -16.86 5.28 15.67
N TRP A 99 -17.36 4.64 14.61
CA TRP A 99 -16.60 3.63 13.88
C TRP A 99 -15.34 4.22 13.24
N ALA A 100 -15.45 5.35 12.55
CA ALA A 100 -14.31 6.01 11.89
C ALA A 100 -13.16 6.28 12.87
N ARG A 101 -13.48 6.78 14.07
CA ARG A 101 -12.50 7.00 15.13
C ARG A 101 -11.84 5.71 15.62
N ALA A 102 -12.61 4.63 15.76
CA ALA A 102 -12.07 3.33 16.15
C ALA A 102 -11.11 2.75 15.10
N GLN A 103 -11.28 3.12 13.83
CA GLN A 103 -10.47 2.68 12.70
C GLN A 103 -9.31 3.63 12.37
N GLY A 104 -9.08 4.67 13.18
CA GLY A 104 -8.03 5.67 12.91
C GLY A 104 -8.32 6.60 11.73
N ILE A 105 -9.55 6.62 11.21
CA ILE A 105 -9.96 7.48 10.10
C ILE A 105 -10.10 8.91 10.61
N LYS A 106 -9.43 9.85 9.94
CA LYS A 106 -9.51 11.27 10.25
C LYS A 106 -10.57 11.93 9.38
N MET A 107 -11.22 12.96 9.94
CA MET A 107 -12.14 13.81 9.21
C MET A 107 -11.46 15.16 8.99
N ASP A 108 -11.05 15.41 7.76
CA ASP A 108 -10.37 16.65 7.38
C ASP A 108 -11.28 17.52 6.52
N PHE A 109 -11.02 18.82 6.51
CA PHE A 109 -11.73 19.75 5.62
C PHE A 109 -10.91 19.92 4.34
N ASN A 110 -11.44 19.43 3.22
CA ASN A 110 -10.82 19.61 1.92
C ASN A 110 -11.22 20.98 1.38
N THR A 111 -10.26 21.92 1.37
CA THR A 111 -10.49 23.31 0.90
C THR A 111 -10.89 23.37 -0.56
N ASP A 112 -10.32 22.52 -1.41
CA ASP A 112 -10.58 22.51 -2.86
C ASP A 112 -12.01 22.06 -3.17
N LYS A 113 -12.53 21.11 -2.38
CA LYS A 113 -13.90 20.59 -2.50
C LYS A 113 -14.92 21.37 -1.66
N GLY A 114 -14.46 22.20 -0.73
CA GLY A 114 -15.31 22.93 0.22
C GLY A 114 -16.13 22.02 1.15
N CYS A 115 -15.66 20.81 1.43
CA CYS A 115 -16.39 19.83 2.23
C CYS A 115 -15.49 18.99 3.13
N HIS A 116 -16.08 18.37 4.16
CA HIS A 116 -15.39 17.39 4.98
C HIS A 116 -15.21 16.08 4.20
N VAL A 117 -13.99 15.57 4.26
CA VAL A 117 -13.57 14.29 3.69
C VAL A 117 -13.09 13.38 4.81
N PHE A 118 -13.24 12.08 4.62
CA PHE A 118 -12.68 11.08 5.52
C PHE A 118 -11.43 10.52 4.89
N VAL A 119 -10.36 10.45 5.66
CA VAL A 119 -9.05 10.02 5.18
C VAL A 119 -8.48 8.93 6.07
N LEU A 120 -7.87 7.93 5.45
CA LEU A 120 -7.12 6.88 6.10
C LEU A 120 -5.62 7.18 5.92
N PRO A 121 -4.92 7.57 6.98
CA PRO A 121 -3.47 7.75 6.94
C PRO A 121 -2.76 6.41 6.76
N PHE A 122 -1.60 6.43 6.12
CA PHE A 122 -0.79 5.23 5.92
C PHE A 122 -0.31 4.62 7.26
N ASN A 123 -0.55 3.32 7.43
CA ASN A 123 -0.04 2.52 8.54
C ASN A 123 1.11 1.60 8.05
N PRO A 124 2.37 1.82 8.49
CA PRO A 124 3.54 1.06 7.99
C PRO A 124 3.53 -0.44 8.31
N TRP A 125 2.69 -0.88 9.25
CA TRP A 125 2.58 -2.30 9.64
C TRP A 125 1.44 -3.03 8.94
N GLN A 126 0.43 -2.32 8.43
CA GLN A 126 -0.78 -2.93 7.85
C GLN A 126 -0.95 -2.62 6.37
N ASP A 127 -0.57 -1.44 5.94
CA ASP A 127 -0.74 -0.96 4.57
C ASP A 127 0.52 -1.23 3.75
N ALA A 128 0.35 -1.25 2.42
CA ALA A 128 1.45 -1.46 1.50
C ALA A 128 1.69 -0.24 0.62
N LEU A 129 2.97 0.09 0.43
CA LEU A 129 3.40 1.11 -0.52
C LEU A 129 3.28 0.56 -1.94
N PHE A 130 2.37 1.11 -2.74
CA PHE A 130 2.18 0.72 -4.13
C PHE A 130 3.06 1.54 -5.06
N ILE A 131 3.98 0.86 -5.76
CA ILE A 131 4.88 1.48 -6.72
C ILE A 131 4.39 1.16 -8.12
N ASN A 132 3.82 2.16 -8.79
CA ASN A 132 3.33 2.00 -10.16
C ASN A 132 4.51 1.84 -11.15
N SER A 133 4.32 1.09 -12.24
CA SER A 133 5.34 0.84 -13.26
C SER A 133 6.04 2.11 -13.76
N HIS A 134 5.30 3.19 -13.99
CA HIS A 134 5.88 4.45 -14.48
C HIS A 134 6.68 5.22 -13.43
N LYS A 135 6.63 4.81 -12.16
CA LYS A 135 7.42 5.38 -11.06
C LYS A 135 8.52 4.43 -10.57
N LEU A 136 8.71 3.26 -11.18
CA LEU A 136 9.72 2.29 -10.76
C LEU A 136 11.14 2.86 -10.86
N GLU A 137 11.47 3.48 -11.99
CA GLU A 137 12.77 4.13 -12.20
C GLU A 137 13.00 5.25 -11.18
N GLU A 138 12.01 6.14 -11.00
CA GLU A 138 12.06 7.22 -10.01
C GLU A 138 12.22 6.70 -8.58
N PHE A 139 11.57 5.58 -8.25
CA PHE A 139 11.67 4.92 -6.96
C PHE A 139 13.06 4.34 -6.69
N CYS A 140 13.67 3.68 -7.68
CA CYS A 140 15.00 3.06 -7.51
C CYS A 140 16.11 4.11 -7.34
N ILE A 141 15.97 5.25 -8.03
CA ILE A 141 17.01 6.30 -8.06
C ILE A 141 16.87 7.30 -6.92
N GLU A 142 15.66 7.63 -6.46
CA GLU A 142 15.46 8.71 -5.46
C GLU A 142 16.34 8.57 -4.20
N PRO A 143 16.46 7.41 -3.53
CA PRO A 143 17.28 7.30 -2.33
C PRO A 143 18.75 7.66 -2.59
N ALA A 144 19.30 7.20 -3.72
CA ALA A 144 20.67 7.48 -4.12
C ALA A 144 20.87 8.96 -4.46
N ASP A 145 19.93 9.56 -5.21
CA ASP A 145 19.94 11.00 -5.54
C ASP A 145 19.89 11.86 -4.28
N ARG A 146 19.09 11.47 -3.28
CA ARG A 146 19.00 12.18 -2.00
C ARG A 146 20.33 12.17 -1.27
N LEU A 147 21.00 11.01 -1.19
CA LEU A 147 22.31 10.90 -0.57
C LEU A 147 23.37 11.72 -1.34
N ALA A 148 23.38 11.64 -2.67
CA ALA A 148 24.32 12.36 -3.52
C ALA A 148 24.17 13.89 -3.42
N GLY A 149 22.93 14.37 -3.37
CA GLY A 149 22.62 15.80 -3.27
C GLY A 149 23.05 16.46 -1.96
N LEU A 150 23.29 15.66 -0.91
CA LEU A 150 23.49 16.16 0.45
C LEU A 150 24.96 16.38 0.84
N GLN A 151 25.90 16.29 -0.11
CA GLN A 151 27.35 16.51 0.11
C GLN A 151 27.83 15.93 1.45
N LEU A 152 27.51 14.65 1.71
CA LEU A 152 27.90 13.93 2.91
C LEU A 152 29.44 13.86 2.96
N ARG A 153 30.09 14.85 3.59
CA ARG A 153 31.55 15.02 3.64
C ARG A 153 32.22 13.91 4.46
N GLY A 154 32.25 12.69 3.93
CA GLY A 154 32.73 11.49 4.62
C GLY A 154 31.77 10.95 5.69
N GLN A 155 30.52 11.46 5.74
CA GLN A 155 29.49 10.94 6.63
C GLN A 155 28.85 9.68 6.03
N SER A 156 28.62 8.70 6.88
CA SER A 156 27.90 7.47 6.53
C SER A 156 26.40 7.62 6.79
N ALA A 157 25.59 7.04 5.91
CA ALA A 157 24.14 6.95 6.11
C ALA A 157 23.68 5.51 5.88
N TYR A 158 22.68 5.07 6.65
CA TYR A 158 21.99 3.81 6.41
C TYR A 158 20.50 4.05 6.25
N SER A 159 19.83 3.15 5.54
CA SER A 159 18.39 3.23 5.33
C SER A 159 17.64 2.51 6.45
N ASN A 160 16.59 3.12 7.01
CA ASN A 160 15.76 2.51 8.05
C ASN A 160 14.27 2.89 7.98
N PRO A 161 13.61 2.80 6.82
CA PRO A 161 12.17 3.04 6.73
C PRO A 161 11.36 1.98 7.50
N GLU A 162 10.25 2.42 8.09
CA GLU A 162 9.33 1.55 8.85
C GLU A 162 8.42 0.67 7.95
N ILE A 163 8.44 0.90 6.64
CA ILE A 163 7.55 0.21 5.69
C ILE A 163 7.86 -1.28 5.65
N THR A 164 6.85 -2.09 5.98
CA THR A 164 6.95 -3.57 6.00
C THR A 164 6.35 -4.24 4.78
N GLN A 165 5.50 -3.55 4.02
CA GLN A 165 4.77 -4.13 2.90
C GLN A 165 4.86 -3.22 1.67
N VAL A 166 5.13 -3.81 0.52
CA VAL A 166 5.18 -3.10 -0.78
C VAL A 166 4.30 -3.85 -1.78
N ALA A 167 3.69 -3.12 -2.70
CA ALA A 167 2.95 -3.69 -3.81
C ALA A 167 3.52 -3.21 -5.15
N LEU A 168 3.69 -4.14 -6.09
CA LEU A 168 4.20 -3.90 -7.43
C LEU A 168 3.21 -4.46 -8.46
N PRO A 169 3.03 -3.82 -9.62
CA PRO A 169 2.32 -4.45 -10.73
C PRO A 169 3.13 -5.63 -11.27
N HIS A 170 2.46 -6.67 -11.79
CA HIS A 170 3.14 -7.84 -12.36
C HIS A 170 4.15 -7.48 -13.47
N THR A 171 3.93 -6.39 -14.20
CA THR A 171 4.89 -5.92 -15.22
C THR A 171 6.25 -5.50 -14.65
N ALA A 172 6.33 -5.16 -13.36
CA ALA A 172 7.59 -4.89 -12.69
C ALA A 172 8.53 -6.12 -12.71
N LEU A 173 7.95 -7.33 -12.77
CA LEU A 173 8.69 -8.58 -12.93
C LEU A 173 9.33 -8.74 -14.31
N THR A 174 8.92 -7.99 -15.34
CA THR A 174 9.54 -8.13 -16.67
C THR A 174 10.63 -7.09 -16.92
N SER A 175 10.57 -5.97 -16.19
CA SER A 175 11.29 -4.76 -16.55
C SER A 175 12.71 -4.78 -16.00
N GLU A 176 12.93 -5.06 -14.71
CA GLU A 176 14.19 -4.71 -14.06
C GLU A 176 14.50 -5.59 -12.84
N MET A 177 15.50 -6.47 -12.94
CA MET A 177 15.99 -7.22 -11.76
C MET A 177 16.49 -6.32 -10.63
N ALA A 178 16.90 -5.09 -10.94
CA ALA A 178 17.35 -4.10 -9.98
C ALA A 178 16.28 -3.75 -8.93
N VAL A 179 15.00 -3.67 -9.30
CA VAL A 179 13.92 -3.20 -8.42
C VAL A 179 13.84 -4.01 -7.12
N PHE A 180 13.97 -5.34 -7.19
CA PHE A 180 13.93 -6.16 -5.98
C PHE A 180 15.18 -5.99 -5.13
N TYR A 181 16.35 -5.86 -5.75
CA TYR A 181 17.58 -5.57 -5.00
C TYR A 181 17.48 -4.21 -4.31
N ASP A 182 16.97 -3.20 -5.00
CA ASP A 182 16.76 -1.85 -4.45
C ASP A 182 15.71 -1.86 -3.35
N LEU A 183 14.59 -2.58 -3.54
CA LEU A 183 13.56 -2.76 -2.51
C LEU A 183 14.15 -3.36 -1.24
N ILE A 184 14.87 -4.48 -1.36
CA ILE A 184 15.51 -5.11 -0.22
C ILE A 184 16.54 -4.14 0.36
N HIS A 185 17.38 -3.51 -0.49
CA HIS A 185 18.43 -2.61 -0.05
C HIS A 185 17.92 -1.46 0.81
N TRP A 186 16.91 -0.74 0.31
CA TRP A 186 16.34 0.46 0.91
C TRP A 186 15.30 0.17 1.98
N PHE A 187 14.65 -1.01 1.97
CA PHE A 187 13.63 -1.38 2.95
C PHE A 187 14.07 -2.59 3.79
N PRO A 188 14.92 -2.40 4.81
CA PRO A 188 15.46 -3.50 5.61
C PRO A 188 14.39 -4.25 6.41
N ARG A 189 13.25 -3.60 6.71
CA ARG A 189 12.11 -4.17 7.44
C ARG A 189 11.04 -4.76 6.52
N LEU A 190 11.30 -4.84 5.21
CA LEU A 190 10.34 -5.36 4.24
C LEU A 190 10.06 -6.85 4.51
N GLN A 191 8.79 -7.17 4.74
CA GLN A 191 8.30 -8.51 5.03
C GLN A 191 7.47 -9.09 3.90
N VAL A 192 6.72 -8.27 3.16
CA VAL A 192 5.83 -8.76 2.10
C VAL A 192 5.93 -7.90 0.85
N VAL A 193 6.06 -8.55 -0.31
CA VAL A 193 5.89 -7.94 -1.62
C VAL A 193 4.67 -8.52 -2.30
N TYR A 194 3.65 -7.70 -2.50
CA TYR A 194 2.47 -8.05 -3.26
C TYR A 194 2.70 -7.84 -4.76
N ILE A 195 2.42 -8.86 -5.56
CA ILE A 195 2.43 -8.75 -7.03
C ILE A 195 0.99 -8.60 -7.52
N ILE A 196 0.64 -7.40 -7.94
CA ILE A 196 -0.69 -7.08 -8.42
C ILE A 196 -0.84 -7.60 -9.85
N VAL A 197 -1.72 -8.58 -10.01
CA VAL A 197 -1.96 -9.27 -11.28
C VAL A 197 -2.95 -8.51 -12.18
N ASP A 198 -3.78 -7.65 -11.61
CA ASP A 198 -4.86 -6.97 -12.35
C ASP A 198 -4.32 -6.11 -13.52
N ILE A 199 -4.82 -6.42 -14.72
CA ILE A 199 -4.38 -5.90 -16.02
C ILE A 199 -4.84 -4.44 -16.20
N GLU A 200 -5.93 -4.02 -15.53
CA GLU A 200 -6.46 -2.65 -15.69
C GLU A 200 -5.62 -1.56 -14.99
N ILE A 201 -4.64 -1.95 -14.17
CA ILE A 201 -3.70 -1.05 -13.47
C ILE A 201 -2.26 -1.21 -14.01
N GLY A 202 -2.10 -2.03 -15.03
CA GLY A 202 -0.86 -2.17 -15.80
C GLY A 202 -0.46 -0.89 -16.56
N PRO A 203 0.79 -0.80 -17.02
CA PRO A 203 1.47 0.42 -17.49
C PRO A 203 0.88 1.09 -18.75
N THR A 204 -0.10 0.46 -19.39
CA THR A 204 -0.67 0.98 -20.64
C THR A 204 -2.19 1.02 -20.55
N LEU A 205 -2.72 2.21 -20.23
CA LEU A 205 -3.90 2.63 -20.97
C LEU A 205 -3.53 2.52 -22.45
N PRO A 206 -4.29 1.83 -23.30
CA PRO A 206 -4.04 1.81 -24.73
C PRO A 206 -3.79 3.25 -25.20
N LYS A 207 -2.82 3.50 -26.08
CA LYS A 207 -2.56 4.88 -26.57
C LYS A 207 -3.82 5.55 -27.16
N PHE A 208 -4.83 4.74 -27.49
CA PHE A 208 -6.16 5.12 -27.97
C PHE A 208 -7.26 5.16 -26.88
N SER A 209 -6.92 5.07 -25.60
CA SER A 209 -7.89 5.16 -24.51
C SER A 209 -8.59 6.51 -24.55
N SER A 210 -9.92 6.51 -24.50
CA SER A 210 -10.71 7.74 -24.48
C SER A 210 -10.36 8.60 -23.26
N THR A 211 -10.60 9.91 -23.35
CA THR A 211 -10.46 10.83 -22.22
C THR A 211 -11.26 10.37 -21.01
N GLU A 212 -12.41 9.72 -21.23
CA GLU A 212 -13.24 9.14 -20.17
C GLU A 212 -12.61 7.91 -19.51
N GLU A 213 -11.97 7.02 -20.26
CA GLU A 213 -11.27 5.85 -19.68
C GLU A 213 -10.05 6.29 -18.85
N ARG A 214 -9.33 7.33 -19.30
CA ARG A 214 -8.26 7.94 -18.51
C ARG A 214 -8.77 8.61 -17.25
N ALA A 215 -9.91 9.31 -17.35
CA ALA A 215 -10.57 9.92 -16.20
C ALA A 215 -11.04 8.84 -15.22
N ARG A 216 -11.72 7.78 -15.68
CA ARG A 216 -12.15 6.64 -14.85
C ARG A 216 -10.98 5.90 -14.21
N HIS A 217 -9.88 5.69 -14.94
CA HIS A 217 -8.66 5.09 -14.40
C HIS A 217 -8.04 5.99 -13.32
N LYS A 218 -7.96 7.31 -13.56
CA LYS A 218 -7.48 8.29 -12.56
C LYS A 218 -8.43 8.42 -11.36
N GLU A 219 -9.73 8.28 -11.57
CA GLU A 219 -10.77 8.30 -10.55
C GLU A 219 -10.71 7.01 -9.70
N ARG A 220 -10.54 5.83 -10.32
CA ARG A 220 -10.30 4.55 -9.63
C ARG A 220 -9.00 4.55 -8.83
N MET A 221 -7.97 5.23 -9.34
CA MET A 221 -6.71 5.50 -8.62
C MET A 221 -6.87 6.56 -7.51
N LYS A 222 -7.93 7.38 -7.52
CA LYS A 222 -8.18 8.41 -6.48
C LYS A 222 -8.98 7.87 -5.29
N HIS A 223 -9.79 6.84 -5.50
CA HIS A 223 -10.66 6.24 -4.48
C HIS A 223 -10.07 4.91 -3.96
N GLN A 224 -8.73 4.81 -3.91
CA GLN A 224 -7.91 3.61 -3.66
C GLN A 224 -8.20 2.91 -2.33
N ARG A 225 -9.28 2.14 -2.28
CA ARG A 225 -9.34 0.97 -1.40
C ARG A 225 -9.16 -0.25 -2.29
N TRP A 226 -7.91 -0.59 -2.51
CA TRP A 226 -7.59 -1.82 -3.21
C TRP A 226 -7.20 -2.83 -2.15
N LYS A 227 -8.13 -3.70 -1.80
CA LYS A 227 -7.86 -4.80 -0.88
C LYS A 227 -7.23 -5.93 -1.67
N THR A 228 -6.21 -6.56 -1.09
CA THR A 228 -5.65 -7.78 -1.66
C THR A 228 -6.54 -8.97 -1.26
N SER A 229 -6.89 -9.83 -2.21
CA SER A 229 -7.53 -11.11 -1.85
C SER A 229 -6.49 -12.00 -1.15
N GLN A 230 -6.57 -12.13 0.18
CA GLN A 230 -5.56 -12.86 0.96
C GLN A 230 -5.53 -14.38 0.69
N THR A 231 -6.50 -14.92 -0.05
CA THR A 231 -6.76 -16.36 -0.18
C THR A 231 -6.45 -16.96 -1.55
N GLN A 232 -5.90 -16.18 -2.49
CA GLN A 232 -5.71 -16.62 -3.87
C GLN A 232 -4.26 -16.42 -4.33
N GLY A 233 -3.77 -17.35 -5.15
CA GLY A 233 -2.41 -17.35 -5.69
C GLY A 233 -1.44 -18.31 -4.98
N HIS A 234 -0.39 -18.72 -5.69
CA HIS A 234 0.78 -19.32 -5.03
C HIS A 234 1.55 -18.24 -4.29
N SER A 235 2.02 -18.50 -3.07
CA SER A 235 2.95 -17.61 -2.38
C SER A 235 4.34 -18.22 -2.28
N TYR A 236 5.34 -17.35 -2.16
CA TYR A 236 6.75 -17.72 -2.06
C TYR A 236 7.30 -17.16 -0.77
N VAL A 237 7.57 -18.03 0.20
CA VAL A 237 7.97 -17.64 1.56
C VAL A 237 9.44 -17.97 1.75
N TRP A 238 10.21 -17.03 2.30
CA TRP A 238 11.60 -17.26 2.68
C TRP A 238 11.67 -18.16 3.92
N ASP A 239 12.35 -19.28 3.79
CA ASP A 239 12.72 -20.15 4.89
C ASP A 239 14.14 -19.79 5.37
N ASN A 240 14.23 -19.18 6.56
CA ASN A 240 15.51 -18.77 7.13
C ASN A 240 16.39 -19.97 7.55
N LYS A 241 15.78 -21.13 7.86
CA LYS A 241 16.54 -22.33 8.26
C LYS A 241 17.23 -22.96 7.06
N ASP A 242 16.48 -23.14 5.98
CA ASP A 242 16.96 -23.78 4.75
C ASP A 242 17.58 -22.76 3.77
N ARG A 243 17.55 -21.47 4.10
CA ARG A 243 18.05 -20.34 3.29
C ARG A 243 17.54 -20.40 1.84
N LYS A 244 16.26 -20.72 1.66
CA LYS A 244 15.62 -20.90 0.36
C LYS A 244 14.18 -20.41 0.38
N PHE A 245 13.63 -20.17 -0.80
CA PHE A 245 12.22 -19.88 -0.95
C PHE A 245 11.41 -21.19 -1.06
N VAL A 246 10.33 -21.27 -0.28
CA VAL A 246 9.37 -22.36 -0.31
C VAL A 246 8.09 -21.86 -0.97
N ARG A 247 7.65 -22.57 -2.01
CA ARG A 247 6.40 -22.27 -2.70
C ARG A 247 5.23 -22.93 -1.98
N HIS A 248 4.25 -22.12 -1.58
CA HIS A 248 2.96 -22.58 -1.08
C HIS A 248 1.93 -22.58 -2.21
N ILE A 249 1.30 -23.74 -2.43
CA ILE A 249 0.38 -23.94 -3.55
C ILE A 249 -1.02 -23.46 -3.16
N GLY A 250 -1.41 -22.26 -3.63
CA GLY A 250 -2.80 -21.82 -3.68
C GLY A 250 -3.42 -21.96 -5.07
N THR A 251 -4.67 -21.49 -5.22
CA THR A 251 -5.35 -21.39 -6.53
C THR A 251 -4.61 -20.39 -7.41
N PRO A 252 -4.09 -20.78 -8.59
CA PRO A 252 -3.29 -19.87 -9.41
C PRO A 252 -4.14 -18.69 -9.91
N ILE A 253 -3.54 -17.50 -9.91
CA ILE A 253 -4.11 -16.26 -10.45
C ILE A 253 -3.14 -15.67 -11.48
N GLY A 254 -3.68 -15.05 -12.52
CA GLY A 254 -2.87 -14.46 -13.59
C GLY A 254 -2.23 -15.48 -14.54
N PHE A 255 -1.10 -15.10 -15.11
CA PHE A 255 -0.45 -15.86 -16.18
C PHE A 255 0.59 -16.84 -15.64
N ARG A 256 0.71 -18.00 -16.29
CA ARG A 256 1.75 -18.99 -15.94
C ARG A 256 3.17 -18.44 -16.13
N SER A 257 3.37 -17.53 -17.09
CA SER A 257 4.66 -16.86 -17.31
C SER A 257 5.09 -16.03 -16.11
N MET A 258 4.17 -15.32 -15.46
CA MET A 258 4.45 -14.52 -14.26
C MET A 258 5.02 -15.37 -13.12
N TYR A 259 4.44 -16.55 -12.86
CA TYR A 259 4.97 -17.46 -11.83
C TYR A 259 6.36 -17.97 -12.17
N ARG A 260 6.64 -18.24 -13.46
CA ARG A 260 7.97 -18.62 -13.91
C ARG A 260 8.95 -17.46 -13.73
N GLU A 261 8.56 -16.25 -14.09
CA GLU A 261 9.36 -15.05 -13.86
C GLU A 261 9.72 -14.95 -12.38
N ILE A 262 8.73 -14.97 -11.47
CA ILE A 262 8.99 -14.95 -10.02
C ILE A 262 9.98 -16.05 -9.60
N GLU A 263 9.80 -17.29 -10.05
CA GLU A 263 10.70 -18.40 -9.74
C GLU A 263 12.13 -18.15 -10.25
N ASP A 264 12.27 -17.64 -11.48
CA ASP A 264 13.56 -17.26 -12.06
C ASP A 264 14.20 -16.13 -11.23
N TYR A 265 13.44 -15.12 -10.79
CA TYR A 265 13.91 -14.04 -9.90
C TYR A 265 14.47 -14.60 -8.58
N LEU A 266 13.73 -15.51 -7.95
CA LEU A 266 14.13 -16.11 -6.68
C LEU A 266 15.40 -16.97 -6.83
N ALA A 267 15.57 -17.63 -7.99
CA ALA A 267 16.72 -18.48 -8.28
C ALA A 267 18.00 -17.70 -8.65
N VAL A 268 17.88 -16.59 -9.39
CA VAL A 268 19.03 -15.89 -10.01
C VAL A 268 19.88 -15.10 -9.02
N GLY A 269 19.38 -14.73 -7.83
CA GLY A 269 20.29 -14.19 -6.80
C GLY A 269 19.67 -13.51 -5.59
N ILE A 270 18.37 -13.24 -5.58
CA ILE A 270 17.70 -12.63 -4.42
C ILE A 270 17.92 -13.48 -3.16
N ALA A 271 17.86 -14.82 -3.28
CA ALA A 271 18.18 -15.73 -2.17
C ALA A 271 19.58 -15.51 -1.57
N LYS A 272 20.58 -15.11 -2.37
CA LYS A 272 21.93 -14.77 -1.86
C LYS A 272 21.95 -13.44 -1.14
N ALA A 273 21.16 -12.46 -1.58
CA ALA A 273 21.01 -11.18 -0.88
C ALA A 273 20.31 -11.37 0.48
N PHE A 274 19.26 -12.20 0.51
CA PHE A 274 18.58 -12.59 1.75
C PHE A 274 19.44 -13.48 2.64
N ALA A 275 20.28 -14.37 2.12
CA ALA A 275 21.17 -15.19 2.94
C ALA A 275 22.26 -14.37 3.66
N LYS A 276 22.68 -13.24 3.09
CA LYS A 276 23.62 -12.29 3.73
C LYS A 276 22.96 -11.42 4.79
N ARG A 277 21.64 -11.34 4.79
CA ARG A 277 20.84 -10.56 5.73
C ARG A 277 20.20 -11.52 6.72
N ASP A 278 20.07 -11.15 7.98
CA ASP A 278 19.35 -11.99 8.93
C ASP A 278 17.84 -11.72 8.84
N VAL A 279 17.28 -11.98 7.65
CA VAL A 279 15.86 -11.74 7.41
C VAL A 279 15.05 -12.88 8.02
N GLU A 280 14.31 -12.56 9.06
CA GLU A 280 13.47 -13.53 9.76
C GLU A 280 12.28 -14.00 8.93
N ARG A 281 11.64 -13.08 8.19
CA ARG A 281 10.40 -13.35 7.45
C ARG A 281 10.31 -12.48 6.20
N PHE A 282 10.17 -13.12 5.04
CA PHE A 282 9.90 -12.44 3.78
C PHE A 282 8.97 -13.28 2.90
N GLU A 283 8.03 -12.64 2.22
CA GLU A 283 7.06 -13.30 1.37
C GLU A 283 6.82 -12.51 0.07
N ILE A 284 6.80 -13.21 -1.06
CA ILE A 284 6.27 -12.68 -2.32
C ILE A 284 4.91 -13.31 -2.56
N ARG A 285 3.88 -12.48 -2.73
CA ARG A 285 2.50 -12.93 -2.90
C ARG A 285 1.82 -12.23 -4.07
N PRO A 286 1.56 -12.94 -5.18
CA PRO A 286 0.63 -12.46 -6.20
C PRO A 286 -0.77 -12.33 -5.62
N VAL A 287 -1.45 -11.24 -5.96
CA VAL A 287 -2.79 -10.91 -5.47
C VAL A 287 -3.62 -10.26 -6.57
N LEU A 288 -4.94 -10.44 -6.49
CA LEU A 288 -5.89 -9.62 -7.22
C LEU A 288 -6.31 -8.46 -6.33
N MET A 289 -6.61 -7.33 -6.97
CA MET A 289 -7.20 -6.21 -6.27
C MET A 289 -8.71 -6.35 -6.27
N VAL A 290 -9.28 -6.09 -5.10
CA VAL A 290 -10.72 -6.02 -4.88
C VAL A 290 -11.05 -4.57 -4.53
N LEU A 291 -12.10 -4.05 -5.16
CA LEU A 291 -12.67 -2.73 -4.88
C LEU A 291 -13.61 -2.79 -3.68
#